data_AF-A0AAV2MYP7-F1
#
_entry.id   AF-A0AAV2MYP7-F1
#
_cell.length_a   1.000
_cell.length_b   1.000
_cell.length_c   1.000
_cell.angle_alpha   90.00
_cell.angle_beta   90.00
_cell.angle_gamma   90.00
#
_symmetry.space_group_name_H-M   'P 1'
#
loop_
_entity.id
_entity.type
_entity.pdbx_description
1 polymer ?
#
loop_
_entity_poly.entity_id
_entity_poly.type
_entity_poly.pdbx_seq_one_letter_code
_entity_poly.pdbx_strand_id
1 'polypeptide(L)'
;MPVYHHLQWTPEMSEEQRRGPIDGIIPQDHHDTYRNLMDLRCVTLSGDDVYQDTAEFNKICRECHDKASAESGQEFMMIPPHNLIHKISADNQTNCTTCNTVIIKLRPAKECRGCIEKYLYADQSYLAEGWGIPVGTRWTEE
;
A
#
# COMPACT_ATOMS: atom_id res chain seq x y z
N MET A 1 3.20 3.52 -55.50
CA MET A 1 3.70 3.79 -54.14
C MET A 1 2.59 3.45 -53.16
N PRO A 2 2.76 2.51 -52.20
CA PRO A 2 1.76 2.31 -51.17
C PRO A 2 2.05 3.23 -49.97
N VAL A 3 1.02 3.94 -49.52
CA VAL A 3 1.04 4.78 -48.32
C VAL A 3 0.78 3.87 -47.13
N TYR A 4 1.80 3.62 -46.31
CA TYR A 4 1.64 2.92 -45.03
C TYR A 4 0.98 3.88 -44.03
N HIS A 5 -0.30 3.64 -43.73
CA HIS A 5 -0.92 4.21 -42.54
C HIS A 5 -0.42 3.45 -41.32
N HIS A 6 0.53 4.03 -40.59
CA HIS A 6 0.81 3.63 -39.22
C HIS A 6 -0.42 3.98 -38.37
N LEU A 7 -1.33 3.02 -38.20
CA LEU A 7 -2.32 3.04 -37.14
C LEU A 7 -1.53 2.99 -35.82
N GLN A 8 -1.23 4.16 -35.26
CA GLN A 8 -0.84 4.29 -33.87
C GLN A 8 -2.04 3.83 -33.04
N TRP A 9 -2.01 2.57 -32.62
CA TRP A 9 -2.95 2.02 -31.66
C TRP A 9 -2.70 2.76 -30.35
N THR A 10 -3.46 3.83 -30.09
CA THR A 10 -3.57 4.41 -28.76
C THR A 10 -4.60 3.54 -28.04
N PRO A 11 -4.21 2.81 -26.98
CA PRO A 11 -5.21 2.09 -26.20
C PRO A 11 -6.25 3.10 -25.73
N GLU A 12 -7.51 2.89 -26.11
CA GLU A 12 -8.61 3.70 -25.62
C GLU A 12 -8.74 3.46 -24.11
N MET A 13 -8.10 4.34 -23.34
CA MET A 13 -8.25 4.38 -21.89
C MET A 13 -9.72 4.66 -21.57
N SER A 14 -10.35 3.80 -20.77
CA SER A 14 -11.77 3.96 -20.38
C SER A 14 -11.99 5.27 -19.63
N GLU A 15 -13.20 5.82 -19.67
CA GLU A 15 -13.52 7.06 -18.94
C GLU A 15 -13.24 6.95 -17.43
N GLU A 16 -13.45 5.77 -16.85
CA GLU A 16 -13.12 5.48 -15.44
C GLU A 16 -11.61 5.56 -15.20
N GLN A 17 -10.79 5.05 -16.12
CA GLN A 17 -9.33 5.19 -16.04
C GLN A 17 -8.87 6.64 -16.28
N ARG A 18 -9.62 7.43 -17.06
CA ARG A 18 -9.31 8.86 -17.28
C ARG A 18 -9.71 9.73 -16.10
N ARG A 19 -10.80 9.44 -15.41
CA ARG A 19 -11.24 10.20 -14.22
C ARG A 19 -10.41 9.85 -12.99
N GLY A 20 -9.91 8.61 -12.92
CA GLY A 20 -9.26 8.10 -11.72
C GLY A 20 -10.28 7.82 -10.61
N PRO A 21 -9.87 7.17 -9.51
CA PRO A 21 -10.77 6.79 -8.42
C PRO A 21 -11.18 7.96 -7.50
N ILE A 22 -10.80 9.21 -7.81
CA ILE A 22 -11.12 10.39 -6.99
C ILE A 22 -11.61 11.54 -7.88
N ASP A 23 -12.77 12.10 -7.52
CA ASP A 23 -13.30 13.30 -8.16
C ASP A 23 -12.33 14.48 -8.04
N GLY A 24 -11.93 15.04 -9.19
CA GLY A 24 -11.05 16.21 -9.26
C GLY A 24 -9.55 15.92 -9.25
N ILE A 25 -9.11 14.65 -9.10
CA ILE A 25 -7.70 14.25 -9.22
C ILE A 25 -7.58 13.36 -10.47
N ILE A 26 -7.54 14.03 -11.61
CA ILE A 26 -7.42 13.38 -12.92
C ILE A 26 -6.00 12.83 -13.06
N PRO A 27 -5.79 11.52 -13.31
CA PRO A 27 -4.48 10.92 -13.50
C PRO A 27 -3.59 11.62 -14.54
N GLN A 28 -4.19 12.23 -15.56
CA GLN A 28 -3.46 13.01 -16.56
C GLN A 28 -2.85 14.30 -15.99
N ASP A 29 -3.53 14.97 -15.07
CA ASP A 29 -3.06 16.20 -14.41
C ASP A 29 -2.04 15.90 -13.31
N HIS A 30 -2.00 14.65 -12.82
CA HIS A 30 -1.12 14.17 -11.76
C HIS A 30 -0.28 12.98 -12.22
N HIS A 31 0.27 13.05 -13.44
CA HIS A 31 0.95 11.92 -14.08
C HIS A 31 2.10 11.34 -13.24
N ASP A 32 2.93 12.20 -12.62
CA ASP A 32 4.04 11.74 -11.78
C ASP A 32 3.56 11.09 -10.48
N THR A 33 2.47 11.58 -9.88
CA THR A 33 1.83 10.94 -8.72
C THR A 33 1.35 9.53 -9.05
N TYR A 34 0.63 9.36 -10.15
CA TYR A 34 0.14 8.04 -10.55
C TYR A 34 1.28 7.10 -10.97
N ARG A 35 2.34 7.62 -11.59
CA ARG A 35 3.56 6.84 -11.86
C ARG A 35 4.16 6.33 -10.55
N ASN A 36 4.32 7.19 -9.54
CA ASN A 36 4.92 6.80 -8.26
C ASN A 36 4.03 5.82 -7.48
N LEU A 37 2.70 5.97 -7.56
CA LEU A 37 1.75 5.04 -6.94
C LEU A 37 1.83 3.61 -7.51
N MET A 38 2.39 3.41 -8.70
CA MET A 38 2.66 2.06 -9.24
C MET A 38 3.71 1.29 -8.44
N ASP A 39 4.63 2.02 -7.78
CA ASP A 39 5.67 1.45 -6.94
C ASP A 39 5.26 1.30 -5.47
N LEU A 40 4.02 1.67 -5.14
CA LEU A 40 3.46 1.58 -3.81
C LEU A 40 2.41 0.47 -3.70
N ARG A 41 2.22 -0.01 -2.47
CA ARG A 41 1.20 -0.98 -2.07
C ARG A 41 0.28 -0.37 -1.04
N CYS A 42 -1.01 -0.63 -1.21
CA CYS A 42 -1.97 -0.53 -0.14
C CYS A 42 -1.91 -1.82 0.66
N VAL A 43 -1.43 -1.72 1.89
CA VAL A 43 -1.40 -2.79 2.89
C VAL A 43 -2.64 -2.68 3.76
N THR A 44 -3.38 -3.77 3.87
CA THR A 44 -4.49 -3.91 4.82
C THR A 44 -4.32 -5.18 5.63
N LEU A 45 -4.82 -5.22 6.87
CA LEU A 45 -4.72 -6.41 7.71
C LEU A 45 -5.79 -7.45 7.33
N SER A 46 -5.47 -8.73 7.46
CA SER A 46 -6.39 -9.83 7.13
C SER A 46 -7.48 -10.06 8.15
N GLY A 47 -7.34 -9.49 9.35
CA GLY A 47 -8.28 -9.64 10.47
C GLY A 47 -7.73 -8.94 11.71
N ASP A 48 -7.10 -9.72 12.60
CA ASP A 48 -6.54 -9.24 13.87
C ASP A 48 -5.35 -8.29 13.72
N ASP A 49 -4.97 -7.70 14.85
CA ASP A 49 -3.80 -6.84 14.99
C ASP A 49 -2.52 -7.54 14.53
N VAL A 50 -1.69 -6.77 13.82
CA VAL A 50 -0.38 -7.18 13.34
C VAL A 50 0.67 -6.32 14.01
N TYR A 51 1.76 -6.96 14.42
CA TYR A 51 2.85 -6.31 15.12
C TYR A 51 4.11 -6.40 14.26
N GLN A 52 4.90 -5.33 14.26
CA GLN A 52 6.21 -5.28 13.62
C GLN A 52 7.30 -5.25 14.68
N ASP A 53 8.30 -6.11 14.50
CA ASP A 53 9.54 -6.03 15.25
C ASP A 53 10.29 -4.74 14.91
N THR A 54 10.74 -3.99 15.92
CA THR A 54 11.39 -2.69 15.71
C THR A 54 12.82 -2.78 15.20
N ALA A 55 13.49 -3.93 15.35
CA ALA A 55 14.87 -4.15 14.91
C ALA A 55 14.96 -4.80 13.52
N GLU A 56 14.12 -5.80 13.26
CA GLU A 56 14.16 -6.63 12.05
C GLU A 56 13.05 -6.31 11.05
N PHE A 57 12.08 -5.45 11.40
CA PHE A 57 10.93 -5.10 10.57
C PHE A 57 10.03 -6.29 10.18
N ASN A 58 10.25 -7.44 10.81
CA ASN A 58 9.47 -8.65 10.64
C ASN A 58 8.06 -8.46 11.22
N LYS A 59 7.06 -9.04 10.56
CA LYS A 59 5.65 -8.88 10.94
C LYS A 59 5.12 -10.17 11.54
N ILE A 60 4.45 -10.07 12.67
CA ILE A 60 3.89 -11.22 13.39
C ILE A 60 2.40 -11.00 13.71
N CYS A 61 1.64 -12.09 13.79
CA CYS A 61 0.26 -12.04 14.25
C CYS A 61 0.19 -11.81 15.77
N ARG A 62 -0.96 -11.34 16.24
CA ARG A 62 -1.27 -11.20 17.66
C ARG A 62 -0.94 -12.44 18.51
N GLU A 63 -1.31 -13.64 18.07
CA GLU A 63 -1.05 -14.86 18.85
C GLU A 63 0.45 -15.14 19.05
N CYS A 64 1.28 -14.84 18.04
CA CYS A 64 2.73 -15.00 18.13
C CYS A 64 3.35 -13.88 18.97
N HIS A 65 2.82 -12.66 18.87
CA HIS A 65 3.20 -11.55 19.72
C HIS A 65 2.94 -11.86 21.20
N ASP A 66 1.73 -12.30 21.56
CA ASP A 66 1.34 -12.56 22.95
C ASP A 66 2.21 -13.64 23.61
N LYS A 67 2.68 -14.62 22.83
CA LYS A 67 3.67 -15.62 23.27
C LYS A 67 5.06 -15.01 23.43
N ALA A 68 5.52 -14.26 22.43
CA ALA A 68 6.84 -13.65 22.45
C ALA A 68 6.98 -12.64 23.60
N SER A 69 6.00 -11.75 23.81
CA SER A 69 6.03 -10.76 24.90
C SER A 69 6.01 -11.38 26.30
N ALA A 70 5.50 -12.61 26.45
CA ALA A 70 5.54 -13.34 27.71
C ALA A 70 6.92 -13.96 27.99
N GLU A 71 7.70 -14.22 26.93
CA GLU A 71 8.97 -14.97 26.98
C GLU A 71 10.20 -14.08 26.76
N SER A 72 10.05 -12.94 26.07
CA SER A 72 11.12 -12.03 25.68
C SER A 72 10.77 -10.57 25.97
N GLY A 73 11.78 -9.75 26.23
CA GLY A 73 11.66 -8.29 26.36
C GLY A 73 11.71 -7.57 25.01
N GLN A 74 11.28 -8.23 23.94
CA GLN A 74 11.38 -7.72 22.58
C GLN A 74 10.33 -6.64 22.33
N GLU A 75 10.74 -5.53 21.69
CA GLU A 75 9.86 -4.40 21.42
C GLU A 75 9.16 -4.56 20.08
N PHE A 76 7.83 -4.49 20.12
CA PHE A 76 6.99 -4.54 18.94
C PHE A 76 6.17 -3.28 18.80
N MET A 77 5.97 -2.83 17.57
CA MET A 77 5.04 -1.76 17.24
C MET A 77 3.80 -2.32 16.54
N MET A 78 2.62 -1.84 16.91
CA MET A 78 1.39 -2.21 16.23
C MET A 78 1.33 -1.55 14.85
N ILE A 79 1.01 -2.34 13.83
CA ILE A 79 0.83 -1.85 12.47
C ILE A 79 -0.60 -1.30 12.31
N PRO A 80 -0.76 -0.10 11.73
CA PRO A 80 -2.09 0.42 11.44
C PRO A 80 -2.90 -0.52 10.51
N PRO A 81 -4.23 -0.53 10.60
CA PRO A 81 -5.06 -1.43 9.81
C PRO A 81 -4.97 -1.19 8.29
N HIS A 82 -4.56 0.02 7.89
CA HIS A 82 -4.43 0.45 6.50
C HIS A 82 -3.18 1.33 6.34
N ASN A 83 -2.24 0.91 5.51
CA ASN A 83 -0.99 1.63 5.25
C ASN A 83 -0.68 1.72 3.76
N LEU A 84 -0.07 2.83 3.40
CA LEU A 84 0.61 3.02 2.13
C LEU A 84 2.10 2.74 2.33
N ILE A 85 2.70 1.86 1.54
CA ILE A 85 4.11 1.49 1.70
C ILE A 85 4.75 1.24 0.34
N HIS A 86 6.07 1.35 0.27
CA HIS A 86 6.81 0.96 -0.92
C HIS A 86 6.78 -0.56 -1.14
N LYS A 87 6.64 -0.99 -2.40
CA LYS A 87 6.50 -2.43 -2.74
C LYS A 87 7.67 -3.30 -2.27
N ILE A 88 8.89 -2.75 -2.24
CA ILE A 88 10.11 -3.45 -1.79
C ILE A 88 9.96 -3.91 -0.32
N SER A 89 9.33 -3.09 0.52
CA SER A 89 9.13 -3.40 1.94
C SER A 89 7.93 -4.32 2.19
N ALA A 90 7.03 -4.49 1.21
CA ALA A 90 5.72 -5.12 1.42
C ALA A 90 5.53 -6.45 0.72
N ASP A 91 6.06 -6.61 -0.50
CA ASP A 91 5.72 -7.72 -1.39
C ASP A 91 6.10 -9.09 -0.79
N ASN A 92 7.07 -9.14 0.13
CA ASN A 92 7.51 -10.36 0.81
C ASN A 92 7.10 -10.44 2.30
N GLN A 93 6.20 -9.58 2.76
CA GLN A 93 5.83 -9.48 4.18
C GLN A 93 4.31 -9.66 4.39
N THR A 94 3.70 -10.61 3.68
CA THR A 94 2.25 -10.91 3.77
C THR A 94 1.89 -11.86 4.91
N ASN A 95 2.86 -12.65 5.36
CA ASN A 95 2.66 -13.73 6.31
C ASN A 95 3.36 -13.41 7.64
N CYS A 96 2.83 -13.98 8.72
CA CYS A 96 3.49 -13.96 10.03
C CYS A 96 4.84 -14.68 9.92
N THR A 97 5.93 -14.03 10.29
CA THR A 97 7.28 -14.62 10.24
C THR A 97 7.40 -15.89 11.11
N THR A 98 6.64 -15.98 12.20
CA THR A 98 6.72 -17.10 13.15
C THR A 98 5.86 -18.30 12.76
N CYS A 99 4.57 -18.08 12.41
CA CYS A 99 3.62 -19.18 12.17
C CYS A 99 3.18 -19.30 10.70
N ASN A 100 3.71 -18.45 9.81
CA ASN A 100 3.41 -18.40 8.38
C ASN A 100 1.93 -18.19 8.01
N THR A 101 1.08 -17.82 8.97
CA THR A 101 -0.32 -17.48 8.71
C THR A 101 -0.39 -16.16 7.95
N VAL A 102 -1.31 -16.05 6.98
CA VAL A 102 -1.51 -14.83 6.20
C VAL A 102 -2.10 -13.74 7.09
N ILE A 103 -1.39 -12.63 7.24
CA ILE A 103 -1.78 -11.53 8.15
C ILE A 103 -2.00 -10.21 7.41
N ILE A 104 -1.48 -10.08 6.19
CA ILE A 104 -1.56 -8.87 5.37
C ILE A 104 -2.14 -9.20 3.99
N LYS A 105 -3.00 -8.30 3.52
CA LYS A 105 -3.52 -8.23 2.16
C LYS A 105 -2.87 -7.05 1.44
N LEU A 106 -2.36 -7.31 0.24
CA LEU A 106 -1.77 -6.30 -0.63
C LEU A 106 -2.69 -6.02 -1.81
N ARG A 107 -2.85 -4.74 -2.15
CA ARG A 107 -3.41 -4.29 -3.42
C ARG A 107 -2.59 -3.12 -4.00
N PRO A 108 -2.64 -2.86 -5.31
CA PRO A 108 -2.01 -1.68 -5.88
C PRO A 108 -2.51 -0.39 -5.21
N ALA A 109 -1.60 0.51 -4.82
CA ALA A 109 -1.99 1.75 -4.13
C ALA A 109 -2.87 2.67 -5.00
N LYS A 110 -2.65 2.67 -6.32
CA LYS A 110 -3.45 3.41 -7.30
C LYS A 110 -4.92 2.98 -7.40
N GLU A 111 -5.29 1.85 -6.80
CA GLU A 111 -6.69 1.37 -6.74
C GLU A 111 -7.36 1.75 -5.41
N CYS A 112 -6.62 2.34 -4.48
CA CYS A 112 -7.13 2.75 -3.18
C CYS A 112 -7.24 4.27 -3.11
N ARG A 113 -8.48 4.76 -3.04
CA ARG A 113 -8.77 6.19 -2.82
C ARG A 113 -8.02 6.75 -1.61
N GLY A 114 -8.08 6.08 -0.46
CA GLY A 114 -7.39 6.54 0.75
C GLY A 114 -5.86 6.63 0.58
N CYS A 115 -5.24 5.68 -0.11
CA CYS A 115 -3.80 5.74 -0.40
C CYS A 115 -3.45 6.91 -1.32
N ILE A 116 -4.25 7.17 -2.35
CA ILE A 116 -4.00 8.26 -3.28
C ILE A 116 -4.15 9.61 -2.57
N GLU A 117 -5.24 9.80 -1.83
CA GLU A 117 -5.44 11.00 -1.00
C GLU A 117 -4.26 11.18 -0.03
N LYS A 118 -3.87 10.10 0.67
CA LYS A 118 -2.77 10.18 1.63
C LYS A 118 -1.44 10.54 0.96
N TYR A 119 -1.14 9.97 -0.21
CA TYR A 119 0.09 10.24 -0.95
C TYR A 119 0.21 11.71 -1.40
N LEU A 120 -0.92 12.35 -1.74
CA LEU A 120 -0.95 13.75 -2.17
C LEU A 120 -0.67 14.75 -1.05
N TYR A 121 -1.04 14.39 0.19
CA TYR A 121 -0.98 15.33 1.33
C TYR A 121 0.05 14.95 2.40
N ALA A 122 0.66 13.76 2.35
CA ALA A 122 1.66 13.33 3.30
C ALA A 122 3.08 13.65 2.84
N ASP A 123 4.00 13.79 3.80
CA ASP A 123 5.43 13.75 3.50
C ASP A 123 5.82 12.35 3.02
N GLN A 124 6.40 12.29 1.82
CA GLN A 124 6.75 11.05 1.14
C GLN A 124 8.15 10.54 1.52
N SER A 125 8.93 11.32 2.29
CA SER A 125 10.25 10.93 2.80
C SER A 125 10.22 9.58 3.52
N TYR A 126 9.17 9.32 4.30
CA TYR A 126 8.92 8.06 5.01
C TYR A 126 8.86 6.84 4.08
N LEU A 127 8.32 6.99 2.87
CA LEU A 127 8.25 5.87 1.90
C LEU A 127 9.64 5.50 1.35
N ALA A 128 10.52 6.49 1.20
CA ALA A 128 11.90 6.27 0.75
C ALA A 128 12.74 5.52 1.81
N GLU A 129 12.43 5.74 3.09
CA GLU A 129 13.03 5.02 4.21
C GLU A 129 12.41 3.63 4.45
N GLY A 130 11.43 3.25 3.63
CA GLY A 130 10.78 1.94 3.71
C GLY A 130 9.69 1.83 4.79
N TRP A 131 9.39 2.93 5.49
CA TRP A 131 8.29 3.01 6.45
C TRP A 131 6.93 3.13 5.76
N GLY A 132 5.90 2.61 6.43
CA GLY A 132 4.52 2.78 5.99
C GLY A 132 3.95 4.12 6.42
N ILE A 133 3.18 4.77 5.56
CA ILE A 133 2.35 5.91 5.90
C ILE A 133 0.96 5.39 6.30
N PRO A 134 0.49 5.63 7.54
CA PRO A 134 -0.85 5.24 7.95
C PRO A 134 -1.89 5.98 7.11
N VAL A 135 -2.75 5.22 6.44
CA VAL A 135 -3.90 5.76 5.72
C VAL A 135 -5.04 5.83 6.72
N GLY A 136 -5.14 6.96 7.42
CA GLY A 136 -6.20 7.18 8.39
C GLY A 136 -7.56 6.98 7.72
N THR A 137 -8.41 6.16 8.33
CA THR A 137 -9.83 6.05 7.97
C THR A 137 -10.55 7.34 8.39
N ARG A 138 -10.35 8.43 7.65
CA ARG A 138 -11.52 9.29 7.42
C ARG A 138 -12.36 8.52 6.42
N TRP A 139 -13.66 8.40 6.71
CA TRP A 139 -14.65 7.59 6.01
C TRP A 139 -14.67 6.13 6.46
N THR A 140 -15.39 5.89 7.57
CA THR A 140 -16.34 4.78 7.61
C THR A 140 -17.14 4.81 6.31
N GLU A 141 -16.96 3.79 5.48
CA GLU A 141 -17.91 3.46 4.43
C GLU A 141 -19.26 3.20 5.10
N GLU A 142 -20.20 4.15 4.98
CA GLU A 142 -21.64 3.92 5.05
C GLU A 142 -22.20 3.96 3.63
#